data_AF-A0A972JSY8-F1
#
_entry.id   AF-A0A972JSY8-F1
#
_cell.length_a   1.000
_cell.length_b   1.000
_cell.length_c   1.000
_cell.angle_alpha   90.00
_cell.angle_beta   90.00
_cell.angle_gamma   90.00
#
_symmetry.space_group_name_H-M   'P 1'
#
loop_
_entity.id
_entity.type
_entity.pdbx_description
1 polymer ?
#
loop_
_entity_poly.entity_id
_entity_poly.type
_entity_poly.pdbx_seq_one_letter_code
_entity_poly.pdbx_strand_id
1 'polypeptide(L)'
;MFNSYHDFEISIQPPNGDVFPYFIQAPGGEARGELCLPTDTSIYQELEQRLGQLDTDEEALLQLGTLLFEALFQGKSGEVLSISQGRMQAGEGLRFKLSIAAEERVVAALPWEFIADPVRGPLALLDMPIVRYLPLALPTSTLKTTLPLKVLLTGAHTPPNPAAVTSELRAVQETLESVTQRGLVQVDVEEHLTPRTLQALLRQDFHIWHFVGHGGFDQTGRNARLSLEDDDGDVQRVSAMQLGIMLNRSSLRLVVLNACESARLSVEPFRSLAPALIRGQVPAVVAMQFSVPQESTRAFAAEFYRTLAEGFPIDACVTEGRKAIMNEIGLGRPDWGIPVVYTRATDGKLFETPTPPPSESNAARGSGGVSINIQNSQLDHSSMTVSEVGNIVKGNSTSDVNSDVDNEELDKEIAALKTQISLKKRRLRALQNQQAIYGISTDPSILIQIEDLEKEIIQLREELCDLSA
;
A
#
# COMPACT_ATOMS: atom_id res chain seq x y z
N MET A 1 -13.29 10.56 -4.84
CA MET A 1 -12.93 11.04 -3.49
C MET A 1 -13.82 12.19 -3.04
N PHE A 2 -14.13 12.24 -1.74
CA PHE A 2 -15.07 13.19 -1.16
C PHE A 2 -14.47 13.98 0.02
N ASN A 3 -14.99 15.18 0.27
CA ASN A 3 -14.57 16.03 1.40
C ASN A 3 -15.37 15.78 2.68
N SER A 4 -16.47 15.03 2.56
CA SER A 4 -17.40 14.67 3.64
C SER A 4 -17.64 13.17 3.63
N TYR A 5 -17.50 12.56 4.81
CA TYR A 5 -17.84 11.16 5.04
C TYR A 5 -18.74 11.08 6.27
N HIS A 6 -19.87 10.39 6.13
CA HIS A 6 -20.73 10.03 7.26
C HIS A 6 -20.25 8.71 7.87
N ASP A 7 -20.36 8.57 9.18
CA ASP A 7 -19.84 7.40 9.88
C ASP A 7 -20.87 6.26 9.94
N PHE A 8 -20.46 5.08 9.47
CA PHE A 8 -21.08 3.79 9.71
C PHE A 8 -20.22 3.05 10.75
N GLU A 9 -20.55 3.22 12.03
CA GLU A 9 -19.76 2.68 13.13
C GLU A 9 -20.26 1.30 13.54
N ILE A 10 -19.35 0.32 13.57
CA ILE A 10 -19.57 -1.07 13.96
C ILE A 10 -18.70 -1.34 15.19
N SER A 11 -19.35 -1.38 16.35
CA SER A 11 -18.72 -1.67 17.64
C SER A 11 -18.89 -3.15 17.99
N ILE A 12 -17.83 -3.95 17.84
CA ILE A 12 -17.80 -5.37 18.19
C ILE A 12 -17.36 -5.54 19.64
N GLN A 13 -18.19 -6.23 20.42
CA GLN A 13 -18.01 -6.47 21.86
C GLN A 13 -17.28 -7.80 22.11
N PRO A 14 -16.76 -8.03 23.34
CA PRO A 14 -16.25 -9.33 23.75
C PRO A 14 -17.26 -10.47 23.55
N PRO A 15 -16.80 -11.70 23.27
CA PRO A 15 -17.64 -12.81 22.86
C PRO A 15 -18.61 -13.26 23.95
N ASN A 16 -19.77 -13.78 23.51
CA ASN A 16 -20.79 -14.41 24.33
C ASN A 16 -20.99 -15.85 23.84
N GLY A 17 -20.15 -16.77 24.33
CA GLY A 17 -20.00 -18.09 23.71
C GLY A 17 -19.21 -17.98 22.41
N ASP A 18 -19.68 -18.63 21.35
CA ASP A 18 -18.98 -18.72 20.06
C ASP A 18 -19.28 -17.53 19.11
N VAL A 19 -20.03 -16.52 19.58
CA VAL A 19 -20.44 -15.35 18.79
C VAL A 19 -20.00 -14.03 19.43
N PHE A 20 -19.76 -13.02 18.60
CA PHE A 20 -19.35 -11.68 19.02
C PHE A 20 -20.52 -10.70 18.84
N PRO A 21 -21.16 -10.23 19.94
CA PRO A 21 -22.23 -9.23 19.83
C PRO A 21 -21.68 -7.94 19.22
N TYR A 22 -22.43 -7.33 18.29
CA TYR A 22 -22.07 -6.04 17.71
C TYR A 22 -23.22 -5.05 17.76
N PHE A 23 -22.86 -3.76 17.78
CA PHE A 23 -23.78 -2.64 17.64
C PHE A 23 -23.37 -1.78 16.45
N ILE A 24 -24.35 -1.38 15.65
CA ILE A 24 -24.17 -0.48 14.51
C ILE A 24 -24.88 0.83 14.81
N GLN A 25 -24.17 1.94 14.60
CA GLN A 25 -24.72 3.30 14.58
C GLN A 25 -24.34 3.97 13.25
N ALA A 26 -25.35 4.38 12.48
CA ALA A 26 -25.15 4.91 11.13
C ALA A 26 -26.25 5.92 10.73
N PRO A 27 -26.11 6.66 9.61
CA PRO A 27 -27.15 7.57 9.12
C PRO A 27 -28.49 6.89 8.86
N GLY A 28 -28.50 5.59 8.54
CA GLY A 28 -29.71 4.80 8.34
C GLY A 28 -30.42 4.35 9.63
N GLY A 29 -29.79 4.50 10.79
CA GLY A 29 -30.33 4.11 12.10
C GLY A 29 -29.38 3.22 12.90
N GLU A 30 -29.96 2.46 13.83
CA GLU A 30 -29.22 1.57 14.74
C GLU A 30 -29.60 0.10 14.55
N ALA A 31 -28.60 -0.78 14.58
CA ALA A 31 -28.79 -2.24 14.58
C ALA A 31 -27.98 -2.92 15.68
N ARG A 32 -28.42 -4.10 16.10
CA ARG A 32 -27.67 -5.05 16.92
C ARG A 32 -27.72 -6.39 16.23
N GLY A 33 -26.65 -7.16 16.34
CA GLY A 33 -26.57 -8.52 15.86
C GLY A 33 -25.45 -9.27 16.54
N GLU A 34 -25.23 -10.49 16.10
CA GLU A 34 -24.19 -11.39 16.59
C GLU A 34 -23.36 -11.80 15.38
N LEU A 35 -22.05 -11.57 15.47
CA LEU A 35 -21.07 -11.97 14.46
C LEU A 35 -20.62 -13.40 14.78
N CYS A 36 -21.06 -14.35 13.97
CA CYS A 36 -20.42 -15.65 13.87
C CYS A 36 -19.17 -15.48 13.00
N LEU A 37 -17.99 -15.88 13.50
CA LEU A 37 -16.77 -15.78 12.68
C LEU A 37 -16.81 -16.83 11.56
N PRO A 38 -16.44 -16.48 10.31
CA PRO A 38 -16.39 -17.45 9.21
C PRO A 38 -15.22 -18.44 9.34
N THR A 39 -14.35 -18.27 10.34
CA THR A 39 -13.08 -18.98 10.56
C THR A 39 -13.21 -20.50 10.66
N ASP A 40 -14.37 -21.01 11.05
CA ASP A 40 -14.61 -22.46 11.20
C ASP A 40 -15.08 -23.12 9.90
N THR A 41 -15.35 -22.33 8.85
CA THR A 41 -15.74 -22.85 7.54
C THR A 41 -14.52 -23.21 6.70
N SER A 42 -14.53 -24.39 6.08
CA SER A 42 -13.41 -24.86 5.24
C SER A 42 -13.11 -23.92 4.07
N ILE A 43 -14.16 -23.30 3.50
CA ILE A 43 -14.02 -22.34 2.40
C ILE A 43 -13.30 -21.05 2.84
N TYR A 44 -13.61 -20.52 4.02
CA TYR A 44 -12.89 -19.36 4.54
C TYR A 44 -11.42 -19.70 4.82
N GLN A 45 -11.14 -20.87 5.43
CA GLN A 45 -9.78 -21.32 5.73
C GLN A 45 -8.93 -21.47 4.46
N GLU A 46 -9.51 -22.02 3.38
CA GLU A 46 -8.85 -22.11 2.07
C GLU A 46 -8.53 -20.72 1.50
N LEU A 47 -9.51 -19.81 1.50
CA LEU A 47 -9.35 -18.45 0.96
C LEU A 47 -8.38 -17.60 1.79
N GLU A 48 -8.40 -17.72 3.12
CA GLU A 48 -7.44 -17.06 4.02
C GLU A 48 -6.02 -17.63 3.82
N GLN A 49 -5.87 -18.94 3.63
CA GLN A 49 -4.59 -19.55 3.29
C GLN A 49 -4.06 -19.04 1.93
N ARG A 50 -4.92 -18.94 0.91
CA ARG A 50 -4.56 -18.39 -0.41
C ARG A 50 -4.13 -16.92 -0.31
N LEU A 51 -4.88 -16.09 0.43
CA LEU A 51 -4.53 -14.71 0.73
C LEU A 51 -3.17 -14.61 1.45
N GLY A 52 -2.93 -15.43 2.47
CA GLY A 52 -1.66 -15.49 3.21
C GLY A 52 -0.46 -15.98 2.39
N GLN A 53 -0.70 -16.59 1.22
CA GLN A 53 0.32 -16.97 0.23
C GLN A 53 0.43 -15.99 -0.95
N LEU A 54 -0.44 -14.96 -0.99
CA LEU A 54 -0.63 -14.04 -2.11
C LEU A 54 -1.01 -14.76 -3.44
N ASP A 55 -1.64 -15.94 -3.34
CA ASP A 55 -2.04 -16.80 -4.46
C ASP A 55 -3.56 -16.71 -4.70
N THR A 56 -4.00 -15.51 -5.08
CA THR A 56 -5.42 -15.16 -5.25
C THR A 56 -5.75 -14.78 -6.68
N ASP A 57 -7.04 -14.82 -6.98
CA ASP A 57 -7.67 -14.28 -8.17
C ASP A 57 -8.88 -13.43 -7.76
N GLU A 58 -9.56 -12.82 -8.72
CA GLU A 58 -10.69 -11.93 -8.46
C GLU A 58 -11.88 -12.66 -7.81
N GLU A 59 -12.15 -13.90 -8.23
CA GLU A 59 -13.24 -14.73 -7.70
C GLU A 59 -12.98 -15.07 -6.22
N ALA A 60 -11.76 -15.50 -5.90
CA ALA A 60 -11.34 -15.81 -4.53
C ALA A 60 -11.44 -14.61 -3.58
N LEU A 61 -11.00 -13.42 -4.03
CA LEU A 61 -11.07 -12.20 -3.22
C LEU A 61 -12.51 -11.72 -3.04
N LEU A 62 -13.35 -11.80 -4.08
CA LEU A 62 -14.78 -11.48 -3.98
C LEU A 62 -15.53 -12.48 -3.08
N GLN A 63 -15.20 -13.78 -3.15
CA GLN A 63 -15.79 -14.80 -2.30
C GLN A 63 -15.41 -14.61 -0.83
N LEU A 64 -14.12 -14.35 -0.55
CA LEU A 64 -13.65 -14.00 0.80
C LEU A 64 -14.36 -12.76 1.34
N GLY A 65 -14.43 -11.71 0.52
CA GLY A 65 -15.12 -10.47 0.85
C GLY A 65 -16.63 -10.65 1.11
N THR A 66 -17.28 -11.53 0.35
CA THR A 66 -18.70 -11.89 0.50
C THR A 66 -18.92 -12.60 1.83
N LEU A 67 -18.07 -13.57 2.21
CA LEU A 67 -18.16 -14.26 3.50
C LEU A 67 -18.04 -13.29 4.69
N LEU A 68 -17.13 -12.30 4.60
CA LEU A 68 -17.01 -11.23 5.61
C LEU A 68 -18.22 -10.30 5.63
N PHE A 69 -18.81 -10.02 4.47
CA PHE A 69 -20.00 -9.16 4.35
C PHE A 69 -21.24 -9.85 4.93
N GLU A 70 -21.47 -11.11 4.57
CA GLU A 70 -22.55 -11.93 5.09
C GLU A 70 -22.42 -12.18 6.60
N ALA A 71 -21.20 -12.20 7.15
CA ALA A 71 -20.99 -12.32 8.60
C ALA A 71 -21.45 -11.08 9.39
N LEU A 72 -21.45 -9.89 8.77
CA LEU A 72 -21.87 -8.62 9.41
C LEU A 72 -23.27 -8.15 9.02
N PHE A 73 -23.69 -8.32 7.76
CA PHE A 73 -24.83 -7.60 7.16
C PHE A 73 -26.10 -8.44 6.99
N GLN A 74 -26.45 -9.26 7.99
CA GLN A 74 -27.68 -10.05 8.00
C GLN A 74 -28.89 -9.28 8.57
N GLY A 75 -30.02 -9.34 7.88
CA GLY A 75 -31.28 -8.74 8.33
C GLY A 75 -31.13 -7.24 8.61
N LYS A 76 -31.39 -6.83 9.86
CA LYS A 76 -31.44 -5.41 10.24
C LYS A 76 -30.13 -4.64 10.01
N SER A 77 -28.96 -5.28 10.11
CA SER A 77 -27.69 -4.60 9.80
C SER A 77 -27.56 -4.29 8.30
N GLY A 78 -27.98 -5.22 7.44
CA GLY A 78 -28.08 -5.02 5.99
C GLY A 78 -29.13 -3.97 5.59
N GLU A 79 -30.25 -3.90 6.29
CA GLU A 79 -31.24 -2.81 6.13
C GLU A 79 -30.63 -1.45 6.48
N VAL A 80 -29.96 -1.33 7.64
CA VAL A 80 -29.31 -0.08 8.07
C VAL A 80 -28.20 0.33 7.11
N LEU A 81 -27.44 -0.62 6.53
CA LEU A 81 -26.48 -0.34 5.46
C LEU A 81 -27.17 0.22 4.21
N SER A 82 -28.20 -0.47 3.71
CA SER A 82 -28.93 -0.08 2.51
C SER A 82 -29.54 1.32 2.64
N ILE A 83 -30.16 1.62 3.79
CA ILE A 83 -30.73 2.93 4.10
C ILE A 83 -29.63 4.00 4.24
N SER A 84 -28.47 3.66 4.83
CA SER A 84 -27.36 4.60 4.97
C SER A 84 -26.78 4.98 3.61
N GLN A 85 -26.52 4.00 2.73
CA GLN A 85 -26.07 4.24 1.35
C GLN A 85 -27.08 5.09 0.57
N GLY A 86 -28.38 4.80 0.70
CA GLY A 86 -29.45 5.56 0.04
C GLY A 86 -29.65 7.00 0.54
N ARG A 87 -28.98 7.42 1.62
CA ARG A 87 -29.00 8.79 2.15
C ARG A 87 -27.84 9.66 1.69
N MET A 88 -26.79 9.08 1.10
CA MET A 88 -25.60 9.82 0.68
C MET A 88 -25.90 10.72 -0.52
N GLN A 89 -25.49 11.99 -0.44
CA GLN A 89 -25.63 12.94 -1.54
C GLN A 89 -24.42 12.88 -2.49
N ALA A 90 -24.54 13.52 -3.65
CA ALA A 90 -23.41 13.69 -4.55
C ALA A 90 -22.29 14.49 -3.86
N GLY A 91 -21.12 13.87 -3.67
CA GLY A 91 -20.00 14.45 -2.94
C GLY A 91 -19.85 13.97 -1.49
N GLU A 92 -20.64 13.00 -1.05
CA GLU A 92 -20.58 12.39 0.29
C GLU A 92 -20.31 10.89 0.22
N GLY A 93 -19.46 10.38 1.13
CA GLY A 93 -19.19 8.94 1.29
C GLY A 93 -19.63 8.39 2.65
N LEU A 94 -19.52 7.07 2.81
CA LEU A 94 -19.93 6.35 4.02
C LEU A 94 -18.74 5.60 4.62
N ARG A 95 -18.10 6.15 5.66
CA ARG A 95 -16.92 5.59 6.31
C ARG A 95 -17.30 4.43 7.23
N PHE A 96 -16.68 3.28 7.07
CA PHE A 96 -16.86 2.12 7.93
C PHE A 96 -15.86 2.16 9.08
N LYS A 97 -16.33 2.51 10.28
CA LYS A 97 -15.54 2.50 11.51
C LYS A 97 -15.68 1.16 12.21
N LEU A 98 -14.64 0.34 12.15
CA LEU A 98 -14.56 -0.93 12.88
C LEU A 98 -13.91 -0.68 14.25
N SER A 99 -14.73 -0.66 15.30
CA SER A 99 -14.25 -0.60 16.68
C SER A 99 -14.30 -1.97 17.32
N ILE A 100 -13.12 -2.57 17.44
CA ILE A 100 -12.90 -3.91 17.99
C ILE A 100 -12.10 -3.74 19.27
N ALA A 101 -12.53 -4.36 20.37
CA ALA A 101 -11.77 -4.35 21.61
C ALA A 101 -10.38 -4.98 21.41
N ALA A 102 -9.35 -4.42 22.06
CA ALA A 102 -7.95 -4.74 21.77
C ALA A 102 -7.54 -6.16 22.21
N GLU A 103 -8.38 -6.78 23.02
CA GLU A 103 -8.31 -8.13 23.54
C GLU A 103 -8.79 -9.16 22.49
N GLU A 104 -9.70 -8.76 21.59
CA GLU A 104 -10.38 -9.63 20.61
C GLU A 104 -9.55 -9.83 19.34
N ARG A 105 -8.37 -10.42 19.56
CA ARG A 105 -7.34 -10.65 18.53
C ARG A 105 -7.85 -11.40 17.31
N VAL A 106 -8.74 -12.38 17.49
CA VAL A 106 -9.27 -13.21 16.38
C VAL A 106 -10.12 -12.35 15.43
N VAL A 107 -11.04 -11.54 15.99
CA VAL A 107 -11.86 -10.60 15.21
C VAL A 107 -10.99 -9.52 14.55
N ALA A 108 -9.97 -9.03 15.25
CA ALA A 108 -9.01 -8.07 14.71
C ALA A 108 -8.07 -8.68 13.66
N ALA A 109 -7.89 -9.99 13.60
CA ALA A 109 -7.04 -10.66 12.60
C ALA A 109 -7.75 -10.83 11.24
N LEU A 110 -9.09 -10.76 11.21
CA LEU A 110 -9.86 -10.87 9.98
C LEU A 110 -9.45 -9.78 8.96
N PRO A 111 -9.40 -10.11 7.65
CA PRO A 111 -8.98 -9.19 6.59
C PRO A 111 -10.16 -8.31 6.15
N TRP A 112 -10.72 -7.54 7.10
CA TRP A 112 -11.90 -6.69 6.90
C TRP A 112 -11.81 -5.74 5.71
N GLU A 113 -10.60 -5.37 5.31
CA GLU A 113 -10.32 -4.53 4.15
C GLU A 113 -10.75 -5.16 2.82
N PHE A 114 -10.98 -6.48 2.78
CA PHE A 114 -11.45 -7.21 1.60
C PHE A 114 -12.98 -7.38 1.55
N ILE A 115 -13.73 -6.91 2.56
CA ILE A 115 -15.19 -7.05 2.61
C ILE A 115 -15.86 -6.54 1.31
N ALA A 116 -16.73 -7.36 0.73
CA ALA A 116 -17.32 -7.12 -0.58
C ALA A 116 -18.84 -7.27 -0.50
N ASP A 117 -19.55 -6.25 -0.97
CA ASP A 117 -20.99 -6.31 -1.19
C ASP A 117 -21.24 -7.20 -2.42
N PRO A 118 -22.09 -8.24 -2.35
CA PRO A 118 -22.29 -9.20 -3.44
C PRO A 118 -22.80 -8.57 -4.76
N VAL A 119 -23.32 -7.34 -4.72
CA VAL A 119 -23.83 -6.59 -5.87
C VAL A 119 -22.87 -5.47 -6.31
N ARG A 120 -22.14 -4.87 -5.36
CA ARG A 120 -21.29 -3.68 -5.62
C ARG A 120 -19.77 -3.97 -5.68
N GLY A 121 -19.32 -5.10 -5.18
CA GLY A 121 -17.90 -5.45 -5.07
C GLY A 121 -17.22 -4.91 -3.79
N PRO A 122 -15.86 -4.85 -3.77
CA PRO A 122 -15.08 -4.57 -2.56
C PRO A 122 -15.29 -3.15 -2.04
N LEU A 123 -15.82 -3.02 -0.82
CA LEU A 123 -16.22 -1.72 -0.25
C LEU A 123 -15.02 -0.76 -0.10
N ALA A 124 -13.85 -1.31 0.22
CA ALA A 124 -12.58 -0.59 0.35
C ALA A 124 -12.13 0.18 -0.90
N LEU A 125 -12.60 -0.21 -2.09
CA LEU A 125 -12.28 0.40 -3.39
C LEU A 125 -13.40 1.35 -3.89
N LEU A 126 -14.54 1.37 -3.20
CA LEU A 126 -15.63 2.33 -3.44
C LEU A 126 -15.45 3.57 -2.55
N ASP A 127 -16.40 4.50 -2.56
CA ASP A 127 -16.40 5.65 -1.64
C ASP A 127 -16.88 5.27 -0.21
N MET A 128 -16.47 4.07 0.23
CA MET A 128 -16.81 3.45 1.51
C MET A 128 -15.54 3.03 2.27
N PRO A 129 -14.70 4.01 2.71
CA PRO A 129 -13.40 3.72 3.31
C PRO A 129 -13.55 2.95 4.62
N ILE A 130 -12.69 1.94 4.80
CA ILE A 130 -12.71 1.04 5.96
C ILE A 130 -11.57 1.42 6.91
N VAL A 131 -11.91 1.73 8.15
CA VAL A 131 -10.97 2.17 9.18
C VAL A 131 -11.08 1.34 10.45
N ARG A 132 -9.95 1.01 11.06
CA ARG A 132 -9.89 0.38 12.38
C ARG A 132 -9.87 1.50 13.43
N TYR A 133 -11.03 1.78 14.02
CA TYR A 133 -11.23 2.95 14.89
C TYR A 133 -11.02 2.60 16.36
N LEU A 134 -10.09 3.32 17.01
CA LEU A 134 -9.76 3.15 18.42
C LEU A 134 -10.17 4.39 19.25
N PRO A 135 -11.35 4.40 19.88
CA PRO A 135 -11.75 5.50 20.75
C PRO A 135 -10.87 5.52 22.01
N LEU A 136 -10.20 6.65 22.26
CA LEU A 136 -9.54 6.96 23.54
C LEU A 136 -10.00 8.34 24.01
N ALA A 137 -10.19 8.50 25.32
CA ALA A 137 -10.85 9.67 25.94
C ALA A 137 -10.14 11.02 25.76
N LEU A 138 -8.87 11.05 25.33
CA LEU A 138 -8.20 12.30 24.96
C LEU A 138 -8.74 12.80 23.61
N PRO A 139 -8.86 14.11 23.36
CA PRO A 139 -9.14 14.61 22.02
C PRO A 139 -7.94 14.41 21.08
N THR A 140 -8.20 14.19 19.79
CA THR A 140 -7.21 14.39 18.72
C THR A 140 -7.32 15.81 18.20
N SER A 141 -6.19 16.51 18.04
CA SER A 141 -6.15 17.79 17.32
C SER A 141 -5.58 17.60 15.91
N THR A 142 -6.29 18.10 14.90
CA THR A 142 -5.71 18.40 13.59
C THR A 142 -4.47 19.29 13.77
N LEU A 143 -3.40 19.03 13.01
CA LEU A 143 -2.26 19.93 12.98
C LEU A 143 -2.52 21.05 11.96
N LYS A 144 -2.44 22.30 12.41
CA LYS A 144 -2.33 23.45 11.51
C LYS A 144 -0.91 23.47 10.96
N THR A 145 -0.74 23.23 9.67
CA THR A 145 0.57 23.28 9.01
C THR A 145 0.44 23.73 7.55
N THR A 146 1.52 24.24 6.98
CA THR A 146 1.61 24.61 5.57
C THR A 146 2.30 23.50 4.78
N LEU A 147 2.18 23.55 3.45
CA LEU A 147 3.04 22.74 2.60
C LEU A 147 4.50 23.26 2.65
N PRO A 148 5.51 22.38 2.44
CA PRO A 148 5.39 20.92 2.28
C PRO A 148 5.12 20.17 3.60
N LEU A 149 4.44 19.01 3.53
CA LEU A 149 4.36 18.10 4.67
C LEU A 149 5.74 17.44 4.91
N LYS A 150 6.28 17.59 6.13
CA LYS A 150 7.56 17.01 6.53
C LYS A 150 7.43 15.52 6.85
N VAL A 151 8.07 14.69 6.05
CA VAL A 151 8.13 13.23 6.15
C VAL A 151 9.54 12.84 6.60
N LEU A 152 9.63 12.12 7.72
CA LEU A 152 10.82 11.38 8.08
C LEU A 152 10.71 9.97 7.49
N LEU A 153 11.53 9.63 6.50
CA LEU A 153 11.61 8.30 5.90
C LEU A 153 12.81 7.56 6.50
N THR A 154 12.58 6.41 7.14
CA THR A 154 13.64 5.70 7.89
C THR A 154 13.72 4.22 7.53
N GLY A 155 14.94 3.73 7.33
CA GLY A 155 15.26 2.31 7.23
C GLY A 155 15.73 1.74 8.58
N ALA A 156 15.68 0.40 8.71
CA ALA A 156 16.50 -0.33 9.68
C ALA A 156 16.94 -1.65 9.05
N HIS A 157 18.23 -1.78 8.76
CA HIS A 157 18.84 -2.86 7.98
C HIS A 157 19.07 -4.14 8.80
N THR A 158 18.07 -4.53 9.60
CA THR A 158 18.13 -5.70 10.47
C THR A 158 17.87 -7.01 9.70
N PRO A 159 18.46 -8.15 10.11
CA PRO A 159 18.04 -9.48 9.67
C PRO A 159 16.52 -9.73 9.79
N PRO A 160 15.92 -10.59 8.95
CA PRO A 160 16.58 -11.55 8.07
C PRO A 160 16.97 -11.03 6.68
N ASN A 161 16.47 -9.87 6.24
CA ASN A 161 16.69 -9.41 4.85
C ASN A 161 17.00 -7.90 4.75
N PRO A 162 18.22 -7.47 5.14
CA PRO A 162 18.64 -6.07 5.09
C PRO A 162 18.56 -5.44 3.69
N ALA A 163 18.77 -6.25 2.63
CA ALA A 163 18.74 -5.80 1.24
C ALA A 163 17.33 -5.49 0.75
N ALA A 164 16.30 -6.20 1.23
CA ALA A 164 14.91 -5.87 0.96
C ALA A 164 14.54 -4.51 1.57
N VAL A 165 15.02 -4.21 2.78
CA VAL A 165 14.84 -2.88 3.41
C VAL A 165 15.49 -1.78 2.55
N THR A 166 16.72 -1.96 2.07
CA THR A 166 17.38 -0.99 1.16
C THR A 166 16.58 -0.76 -0.12
N SER A 167 16.12 -1.84 -0.76
CA SER A 167 15.35 -1.78 -2.01
C SER A 167 14.01 -1.06 -1.83
N GLU A 168 13.31 -1.36 -0.73
CA GLU A 168 12.00 -0.78 -0.44
C GLU A 168 12.11 0.70 0.01
N LEU A 169 13.11 1.03 0.83
CA LEU A 169 13.40 2.42 1.23
C LEU A 169 13.67 3.29 0.00
N ARG A 170 14.53 2.82 -0.91
CA ARG A 170 14.83 3.50 -2.17
C ARG A 170 13.58 3.62 -3.06
N ALA A 171 12.77 2.58 -3.19
CA ALA A 171 11.55 2.63 -4.00
C ALA A 171 10.53 3.66 -3.48
N VAL A 172 10.39 3.75 -2.15
CA VAL A 172 9.57 4.79 -1.51
C VAL A 172 10.18 6.17 -1.77
N GLN A 173 11.49 6.35 -1.57
CA GLN A 173 12.19 7.62 -1.81
C GLN A 173 12.01 8.11 -3.25
N GLU A 174 12.36 7.29 -4.25
CA GLU A 174 12.19 7.59 -5.68
C GLU A 174 10.75 7.99 -6.01
N THR A 175 9.77 7.31 -5.42
CA THR A 175 8.34 7.62 -5.63
C THR A 175 7.98 9.00 -5.08
N LEU A 176 8.49 9.33 -3.89
CA LEU A 176 8.25 10.60 -3.23
C LEU A 176 9.03 11.77 -3.86
N GLU A 177 10.03 11.54 -4.70
CA GLU A 177 10.67 12.62 -5.47
C GLU A 177 9.64 13.39 -6.31
N SER A 178 8.74 12.69 -6.99
CA SER A 178 7.68 13.31 -7.81
C SER A 178 6.71 14.18 -6.99
N VAL A 179 6.45 13.78 -5.74
CA VAL A 179 5.59 14.48 -4.78
C VAL A 179 6.34 15.67 -4.15
N THR A 180 7.66 15.52 -3.94
CA THR A 180 8.58 16.55 -3.42
C THR A 180 8.81 17.67 -4.44
N GLN A 181 9.02 17.33 -5.72
CA GLN A 181 9.17 18.30 -6.82
C GLN A 181 7.91 19.18 -7.00
N ARG A 182 6.74 18.68 -6.60
CA ARG A 182 5.47 19.43 -6.58
C ARG A 182 5.30 20.31 -5.33
N GLY A 183 6.26 20.31 -4.41
CA GLY A 183 6.21 21.06 -3.14
C GLY A 183 5.18 20.53 -2.14
N LEU A 184 4.66 19.30 -2.33
CA LEU A 184 3.63 18.71 -1.49
C LEU A 184 4.22 18.07 -0.22
N VAL A 185 5.40 17.46 -0.33
CA VAL A 185 6.14 16.86 0.79
C VAL A 185 7.60 17.30 0.79
N GLN A 186 8.23 17.23 1.95
CA GLN A 186 9.68 17.28 2.14
C GLN A 186 10.05 15.95 2.78
N VAL A 187 11.01 15.23 2.21
CA VAL A 187 11.46 13.93 2.73
C VAL A 187 12.88 14.07 3.25
N ASP A 188 13.06 13.82 4.54
CA ASP A 188 14.37 13.65 5.16
C ASP A 188 14.57 12.14 5.38
N VAL A 189 15.71 11.59 4.94
CA VAL A 189 15.99 10.15 4.94
C VAL A 189 17.02 9.79 6.00
N GLU A 190 16.76 8.74 6.76
CA GLU A 190 17.69 8.12 7.70
C GLU A 190 17.74 6.60 7.42
N GLU A 191 18.78 6.14 6.73
CA GLU A 191 18.88 4.74 6.29
C GLU A 191 19.10 3.79 7.48
N HIS A 192 19.86 4.23 8.52
CA HIS A 192 20.31 3.39 9.63
C HIS A 192 19.69 3.83 10.97
N LEU A 193 18.39 3.57 11.15
CA LEU A 193 17.65 4.07 12.31
C LEU A 193 17.98 3.33 13.61
N THR A 194 18.72 3.99 14.50
CA THR A 194 18.86 3.58 15.91
C THR A 194 17.81 4.24 16.82
N PRO A 195 17.50 3.69 18.01
CA PRO A 195 16.60 4.33 18.97
C PRO A 195 17.08 5.70 19.46
N ARG A 196 18.40 5.94 19.48
CA ARG A 196 19.00 7.24 19.84
C ARG A 196 18.71 8.27 18.76
N THR A 197 18.97 7.90 17.51
CA THR A 197 18.72 8.74 16.33
C THR A 197 17.23 9.03 16.19
N LEU A 198 16.37 8.02 16.34
CA LEU A 198 14.91 8.18 16.36
C LEU A 198 14.47 9.19 17.44
N GLN A 199 14.96 9.07 18.67
CA GLN A 199 14.59 10.01 19.74
C GLN A 199 15.05 11.46 19.46
N ALA A 200 16.15 11.65 18.74
CA ALA A 200 16.62 12.97 18.33
C ALA A 200 15.76 13.56 17.19
N LEU A 201 15.45 12.75 16.17
CA LEU A 201 14.63 13.13 15.02
C LEU A 201 13.18 13.44 15.42
N LEU A 202 12.57 12.66 16.31
CA LEU A 202 11.19 12.86 16.80
C LEU A 202 10.97 14.14 17.61
N ARG A 203 12.05 14.87 17.98
CA ARG A 203 11.98 16.21 18.59
C ARG A 203 11.93 17.34 17.56
N GLN A 204 12.12 17.04 16.29
CA GLN A 204 11.98 17.97 15.19
C GLN A 204 10.52 18.00 14.69
N ASP A 205 10.17 19.00 13.89
CA ASP A 205 8.81 19.22 13.40
C ASP A 205 8.41 18.30 12.23
N PHE A 206 8.68 16.99 12.34
CA PHE A 206 8.13 16.02 11.41
C PHE A 206 6.62 15.84 11.62
N HIS A 207 5.87 15.74 10.52
CA HIS A 207 4.43 15.52 10.52
C HIS A 207 4.09 14.03 10.34
N ILE A 208 4.93 13.32 9.60
CA ILE A 208 4.78 11.92 9.20
C ILE A 208 6.10 11.19 9.45
N TRP A 209 6.04 9.99 10.04
CA TRP A 209 7.17 9.07 10.13
C TRP A 209 6.85 7.82 9.30
N HIS A 210 7.60 7.57 8.23
CA HIS A 210 7.51 6.39 7.40
C HIS A 210 8.67 5.46 7.73
N PHE A 211 8.38 4.36 8.41
CA PHE A 211 9.35 3.33 8.75
C PHE A 211 9.28 2.17 7.75
N VAL A 212 10.43 1.82 7.18
CA VAL A 212 10.64 0.64 6.34
C VAL A 212 11.56 -0.31 7.10
N GLY A 213 11.07 -1.52 7.41
CA GLY A 213 11.86 -2.48 8.17
C GLY A 213 11.05 -3.64 8.72
N HIS A 214 11.50 -4.17 9.86
CA HIS A 214 10.96 -5.39 10.45
C HIS A 214 10.26 -5.13 11.79
N GLY A 215 9.19 -5.87 12.02
CA GLY A 215 8.53 -6.00 13.32
C GLY A 215 8.90 -7.34 13.97
N GLY A 216 8.40 -7.56 15.18
CA GLY A 216 8.44 -8.86 15.80
C GLY A 216 7.73 -8.84 17.16
N PHE A 217 7.73 -9.97 17.86
CA PHE A 217 7.22 -10.06 19.21
C PHE A 217 8.32 -10.15 20.26
N ASP A 218 7.94 -9.90 21.51
CA ASP A 218 8.70 -10.42 22.64
C ASP A 218 8.59 -11.95 22.76
N GLN A 219 9.39 -12.52 23.66
CA GLN A 219 9.43 -13.97 23.91
C GLN A 219 8.09 -14.57 24.36
N THR A 220 7.08 -13.74 24.70
CA THR A 220 5.76 -14.21 25.10
C THR A 220 4.77 -14.28 23.94
N GLY A 221 5.12 -13.75 22.76
CA GLY A 221 4.18 -13.59 21.64
C GLY A 221 3.07 -12.56 21.89
N ARG A 222 3.12 -11.79 22.99
CA ARG A 222 2.02 -10.90 23.39
C ARG A 222 2.22 -9.46 22.99
N ASN A 223 3.47 -8.96 22.97
CA ASN A 223 3.76 -7.55 22.75
C ASN A 223 4.63 -7.35 21.51
N ALA A 224 4.14 -6.59 20.53
CA ALA A 224 4.90 -6.21 19.35
C ALA A 224 6.03 -5.22 19.66
N ARG A 225 7.08 -5.32 18.85
CA ARG A 225 8.27 -4.48 18.86
C ARG A 225 8.68 -4.17 17.41
N LEU A 226 9.28 -3.00 17.20
CA LEU A 226 10.08 -2.73 16.00
C LEU A 226 11.50 -3.27 16.19
N SER A 227 12.09 -3.77 15.11
CA SER A 227 13.51 -4.03 15.00
C SER A 227 14.19 -2.77 14.47
N LEU A 228 14.97 -2.10 15.31
CA LEU A 228 15.87 -1.01 14.94
C LEU A 228 17.32 -1.50 15.00
N GLU A 229 18.27 -0.69 14.54
CA GLU A 229 19.70 -0.95 14.70
C GLU A 229 20.18 -0.45 16.09
N ASP A 230 21.15 -1.11 16.71
CA ASP A 230 21.93 -0.52 17.81
C ASP A 230 23.19 0.23 17.29
N ASP A 231 24.01 0.72 18.21
CA ASP A 231 25.24 1.46 17.89
C ASP A 231 26.30 0.57 17.18
N ASP A 232 26.14 -0.77 17.16
CA ASP A 232 27.02 -1.75 16.47
C ASP A 232 26.41 -2.30 15.16
N GLY A 233 25.17 -1.91 14.81
CA GLY A 233 24.42 -2.39 13.64
C GLY A 233 23.62 -3.69 13.87
N ASP A 234 23.53 -4.16 15.12
CA ASP A 234 22.79 -5.34 15.52
C ASP A 234 21.31 -5.02 15.86
N VAL A 235 20.48 -6.04 16.11
CA VAL A 235 19.02 -5.87 16.24
C VAL A 235 18.57 -5.37 17.62
N GLN A 236 18.32 -4.07 17.74
CA GLN A 236 17.69 -3.47 18.91
C GLN A 236 16.15 -3.45 18.82
N ARG A 237 15.50 -4.32 19.60
CA ARG A 237 14.02 -4.39 19.64
C ARG A 237 13.40 -3.31 20.53
N VAL A 238 12.64 -2.38 19.95
CA VAL A 238 11.93 -1.30 20.65
C VAL A 238 10.44 -1.63 20.76
N SER A 239 9.92 -1.69 21.99
CA SER A 239 8.49 -1.94 22.23
C SER A 239 7.60 -0.75 21.89
N ALA A 240 6.33 -1.01 21.60
CA ALA A 240 5.33 0.03 21.38
C ALA A 240 5.20 1.03 22.55
N MET A 241 5.45 0.59 23.79
CA MET A 241 5.47 1.47 24.96
C MET A 241 6.66 2.44 24.92
N GLN A 242 7.86 1.96 24.55
CA GLN A 242 9.04 2.81 24.37
C GLN A 242 8.82 3.82 23.23
N LEU A 243 8.23 3.38 22.11
CA LEU A 243 7.86 4.27 21.01
C LEU A 243 6.86 5.33 21.47
N GLY A 244 5.78 4.96 22.18
CA GLY A 244 4.82 5.92 22.74
C GLY A 244 5.47 6.94 23.70
N ILE A 245 6.51 6.56 24.44
CA ILE A 245 7.30 7.47 25.27
C ILE A 245 8.16 8.41 24.42
N MET A 246 8.79 7.91 23.34
CA MET A 246 9.59 8.72 22.41
C MET A 246 8.74 9.70 21.59
N LEU A 247 7.52 9.30 21.23
CA LEU A 247 6.56 10.07 20.43
C LEU A 247 5.79 11.11 21.24
N ASN A 248 5.85 11.05 22.57
CA ASN A 248 5.14 11.96 23.47
C ASN A 248 5.56 13.42 23.23
N ARG A 249 4.59 14.29 22.91
CA ARG A 249 4.76 15.70 22.51
C ARG A 249 5.47 15.93 21.17
N SER A 250 5.62 14.91 20.32
CA SER A 250 6.08 15.12 18.93
C SER A 250 5.00 15.83 18.07
N SER A 251 5.45 16.45 16.97
CA SER A 251 4.57 17.09 15.97
C SER A 251 3.88 16.07 15.05
N LEU A 252 4.21 14.78 15.17
CA LEU A 252 3.67 13.71 14.32
C LEU A 252 2.14 13.61 14.41
N ARG A 253 1.51 13.34 13.26
CA ARG A 253 0.09 13.01 13.13
C ARG A 253 -0.15 11.65 12.49
N LEU A 254 0.85 11.13 11.78
CA LEU A 254 0.81 9.86 11.08
C LEU A 254 2.11 9.08 11.30
N VAL A 255 1.99 7.78 11.51
CA VAL A 255 3.09 6.82 11.29
C VAL A 255 2.68 5.88 10.14
N VAL A 256 3.57 5.63 9.19
CA VAL A 256 3.42 4.62 8.14
C VAL A 256 4.42 3.51 8.43
N LEU A 257 3.92 2.29 8.59
CA LEU A 257 4.70 1.10 8.89
C LEU A 257 4.71 0.20 7.65
N ASN A 258 5.84 0.15 6.95
CA ASN A 258 6.06 -0.74 5.82
C ASN A 258 6.92 -1.95 6.25
N ALA A 259 6.43 -3.15 5.89
CA ALA A 259 6.84 -4.42 6.47
C ALA A 259 7.63 -5.26 5.45
N CYS A 260 8.96 -5.28 5.55
CA CYS A 260 9.82 -5.99 4.60
C CYS A 260 10.01 -7.50 4.91
N GLU A 261 8.99 -8.24 5.34
CA GLU A 261 9.13 -9.68 5.59
C GLU A 261 9.07 -10.51 4.29
N SER A 262 10.25 -10.92 3.80
CA SER A 262 10.40 -11.65 2.54
C SER A 262 9.92 -13.11 2.54
N ALA A 263 9.26 -13.60 3.59
CA ALA A 263 8.61 -14.91 3.60
C ALA A 263 7.55 -15.04 4.71
N ARG A 264 6.32 -15.44 4.30
CA ARG A 264 5.35 -16.31 4.98
C ARG A 264 5.28 -16.29 6.54
N LEU A 265 4.08 -15.97 7.03
CA LEU A 265 3.50 -16.39 8.34
C LEU A 265 3.90 -15.61 9.60
N SER A 266 4.07 -14.28 9.53
CA SER A 266 3.95 -13.41 10.71
C SER A 266 2.94 -12.27 10.48
N VAL A 267 1.66 -12.64 10.39
CA VAL A 267 0.54 -11.72 10.05
C VAL A 267 0.15 -10.77 11.21
N GLU A 268 1.02 -10.61 12.21
CA GLU A 268 0.62 -10.14 13.56
C GLU A 268 1.46 -8.97 14.15
N PRO A 269 2.78 -8.80 13.90
CA PRO A 269 3.56 -7.77 14.61
C PRO A 269 3.07 -6.35 14.35
N PHE A 270 2.86 -5.98 13.08
CA PHE A 270 2.41 -4.64 12.73
C PHE A 270 0.92 -4.42 13.03
N ARG A 271 0.08 -5.47 12.91
CA ARG A 271 -1.33 -5.46 13.34
C ARG A 271 -1.49 -5.17 14.83
N SER A 272 -0.54 -5.58 15.67
CA SER A 272 -0.57 -5.33 17.12
C SER A 272 0.24 -4.09 17.54
N LEU A 273 1.23 -3.66 16.74
CA LEU A 273 1.97 -2.41 16.94
C LEU A 273 1.11 -1.17 16.68
N ALA A 274 0.34 -1.14 15.58
CA ALA A 274 -0.47 0.04 15.22
C ALA A 274 -1.48 0.44 16.33
N PRO A 275 -2.32 -0.48 16.88
CA PRO A 275 -3.15 -0.22 18.07
C PRO A 275 -2.38 0.31 19.30
N ALA A 276 -1.12 -0.10 19.47
CA ALA A 276 -0.29 0.32 20.59
C ALA A 276 0.33 1.71 20.37
N LEU A 277 0.69 2.08 19.14
CA LEU A 277 1.08 3.44 18.77
C LEU A 277 -0.10 4.43 18.89
N ILE A 278 -1.30 4.03 18.49
CA ILE A 278 -2.53 4.82 18.70
C ILE A 278 -2.76 5.10 20.20
N ARG A 279 -2.57 4.08 21.06
CA ARG A 279 -2.57 4.24 22.54
C ARG A 279 -1.41 5.10 23.05
N GLY A 280 -0.28 5.11 22.35
CA GLY A 280 0.82 6.07 22.49
C GLY A 280 0.51 7.50 22.03
N GLN A 281 -0.76 7.81 21.76
CA GLN A 281 -1.28 9.12 21.32
C GLN A 281 -0.97 9.53 19.88
N VAL A 282 -0.43 8.63 19.05
CA VAL A 282 -0.39 8.87 17.59
C VAL A 282 -1.83 8.95 17.06
N PRO A 283 -2.23 9.98 16.30
CA PRO A 283 -3.61 10.10 15.80
C PRO A 283 -4.00 9.05 14.76
N ALA A 284 -3.10 8.67 13.86
CA ALA A 284 -3.31 7.62 12.87
C ALA A 284 -2.03 6.82 12.57
N VAL A 285 -2.20 5.55 12.22
CA VAL A 285 -1.15 4.66 11.74
C VAL A 285 -1.64 3.95 10.49
N VAL A 286 -0.88 4.03 9.39
CA VAL A 286 -1.05 3.13 8.25
C VAL A 286 -0.06 1.99 8.40
N ALA A 287 -0.52 0.74 8.29
CA ALA A 287 0.32 -0.45 8.40
C ALA A 287 0.10 -1.37 7.20
N MET A 288 1.20 -1.78 6.56
CA MET A 288 1.18 -2.84 5.55
C MET A 288 1.10 -4.19 6.26
N GLN A 289 0.04 -4.98 5.98
CA GLN A 289 -0.20 -6.27 6.65
C GLN A 289 0.66 -7.42 6.13
N PHE A 290 1.20 -7.30 4.93
CA PHE A 290 1.94 -8.32 4.19
C PHE A 290 3.09 -7.63 3.45
N SER A 291 4.05 -8.41 2.94
CA SER A 291 5.05 -7.89 1.99
C SER A 291 4.33 -7.44 0.71
N VAL A 292 4.52 -6.18 0.35
CA VAL A 292 3.92 -5.54 -0.82
C VAL A 292 4.94 -5.59 -1.97
N PRO A 293 4.58 -6.11 -3.15
CA PRO A 293 5.41 -6.01 -4.35
C PRO A 293 5.74 -4.55 -4.69
N GLN A 294 6.95 -4.30 -5.18
CA GLN A 294 7.49 -2.94 -5.31
C GLN A 294 6.60 -2.03 -6.18
N GLU A 295 6.02 -2.54 -7.27
CA GLU A 295 5.08 -1.79 -8.10
C GLU A 295 3.87 -1.27 -7.30
N SER A 296 3.34 -2.10 -6.40
CA SER A 296 2.19 -1.80 -5.55
C SER A 296 2.55 -0.79 -4.45
N THR A 297 3.76 -0.86 -3.86
CA THR A 297 4.27 0.16 -2.94
C THR A 297 4.36 1.52 -3.62
N ARG A 298 4.91 1.58 -4.84
CA ARG A 298 5.07 2.83 -5.59
C ARG A 298 3.72 3.44 -5.95
N ALA A 299 2.80 2.64 -6.49
CA ALA A 299 1.44 3.07 -6.83
C ALA A 299 0.69 3.63 -5.59
N PHE A 300 0.77 2.92 -4.45
CA PHE A 300 0.19 3.39 -3.20
C PHE A 300 0.81 4.69 -2.71
N ALA A 301 2.15 4.74 -2.55
CA ALA A 301 2.83 5.85 -1.91
C ALA A 301 2.68 7.15 -2.70
N ALA A 302 2.75 7.12 -4.04
CA ALA A 302 2.54 8.29 -4.87
C ALA A 302 1.16 8.94 -4.61
N GLU A 303 0.11 8.13 -4.68
CA GLU A 303 -1.27 8.62 -4.56
C GLU A 303 -1.64 8.97 -3.11
N PHE A 304 -1.21 8.15 -2.16
CA PHE A 304 -1.44 8.37 -0.73
C PHE A 304 -0.82 9.69 -0.23
N TYR A 305 0.46 9.96 -0.53
CA TYR A 305 1.10 11.20 -0.08
C TYR A 305 0.60 12.43 -0.84
N ARG A 306 0.24 12.28 -2.13
CA ARG A 306 -0.41 13.35 -2.92
C ARG A 306 -1.74 13.78 -2.27
N THR A 307 -2.62 12.81 -2.02
CA THR A 307 -3.97 13.07 -1.47
C THR A 307 -3.93 13.54 -0.02
N LEU A 308 -2.97 13.04 0.78
CA LEU A 308 -2.75 13.52 2.15
C LEU A 308 -2.26 14.99 2.18
N ALA A 309 -1.40 15.40 1.26
CA ALA A 309 -0.95 16.79 1.13
C ALA A 309 -2.07 17.73 0.62
N GLU A 310 -3.03 17.22 -0.13
CA GLU A 310 -4.25 17.94 -0.53
C GLU A 310 -5.26 18.11 0.63
N GLY A 311 -4.99 17.53 1.81
CA GLY A 311 -5.77 17.73 3.04
C GLY A 311 -7.00 16.84 3.16
N PHE A 312 -7.07 15.75 2.39
CA PHE A 312 -8.14 14.77 2.49
C PHE A 312 -8.03 13.93 3.79
N PRO A 313 -9.14 13.33 4.27
CA PRO A 313 -9.11 12.39 5.39
C PRO A 313 -8.20 11.19 5.12
N ILE A 314 -7.44 10.76 6.12
CA ILE A 314 -6.41 9.71 6.02
C ILE A 314 -6.93 8.41 5.38
N ASP A 315 -8.19 8.08 5.64
CA ASP A 315 -8.87 6.89 5.16
C ASP A 315 -9.30 7.00 3.69
N ALA A 316 -9.67 8.21 3.25
CA ALA A 316 -9.88 8.50 1.84
C ALA A 316 -8.55 8.45 1.06
N CYS A 317 -7.45 8.95 1.65
CA CYS A 317 -6.11 8.83 1.08
C CYS A 317 -5.69 7.35 0.93
N VAL A 318 -5.99 6.50 1.92
CA VAL A 318 -5.78 5.05 1.79
C VAL A 318 -6.64 4.47 0.68
N THR A 319 -7.95 4.76 0.61
CA THR A 319 -8.83 4.25 -0.45
C THR A 319 -8.37 4.63 -1.86
N GLU A 320 -7.93 5.87 -2.11
CA GLU A 320 -7.35 6.21 -3.42
C GLU A 320 -6.00 5.51 -3.66
N GLY A 321 -5.16 5.32 -2.63
CA GLY A 321 -3.98 4.46 -2.72
C GLY A 321 -4.30 3.01 -3.09
N ARG A 322 -5.40 2.44 -2.57
CA ARG A 322 -5.89 1.11 -2.95
C ARG A 322 -6.36 1.06 -4.41
N LYS A 323 -7.07 2.09 -4.87
CA LYS A 323 -7.48 2.24 -6.28
C LYS A 323 -6.26 2.38 -7.20
N ALA A 324 -5.22 3.10 -6.79
CA ALA A 324 -3.97 3.21 -7.54
C ALA A 324 -3.28 1.86 -7.70
N ILE A 325 -3.17 1.05 -6.63
CA ILE A 325 -2.69 -0.34 -6.73
C ILE A 325 -3.55 -1.13 -7.71
N MET A 326 -4.88 -1.15 -7.52
CA MET A 326 -5.82 -1.90 -8.36
C MET A 326 -5.72 -1.53 -9.85
N ASN A 327 -5.52 -0.26 -10.17
CA ASN A 327 -5.33 0.21 -11.56
C ASN A 327 -4.02 -0.29 -12.19
N GLU A 328 -2.96 -0.46 -11.40
CA GLU A 328 -1.65 -0.91 -11.87
C GLU A 328 -1.59 -2.44 -12.07
N ILE A 329 -2.16 -3.22 -11.13
CA ILE A 329 -1.97 -4.69 -11.09
C ILE A 329 -3.25 -5.52 -11.31
N GLY A 330 -4.43 -4.88 -11.36
CA GLY A 330 -5.73 -5.55 -11.46
C GLY A 330 -6.34 -5.95 -10.11
N LEU A 331 -7.62 -6.37 -10.15
CA LEU A 331 -8.43 -6.64 -8.95
C LEU A 331 -8.10 -7.98 -8.27
N GLY A 332 -7.62 -8.97 -9.03
CA GLY A 332 -7.36 -10.33 -8.52
C GLY A 332 -6.09 -10.50 -7.68
N ARG A 333 -5.17 -9.53 -7.70
CA ARG A 333 -4.03 -9.50 -6.78
C ARG A 333 -4.44 -8.84 -5.46
N PRO A 334 -4.03 -9.38 -4.30
CA PRO A 334 -4.54 -8.93 -3.00
C PRO A 334 -3.92 -7.61 -2.53
N ASP A 335 -2.93 -7.08 -3.27
CA ASP A 335 -2.07 -5.99 -2.81
C ASP A 335 -2.86 -4.73 -2.41
N TRP A 336 -3.98 -4.47 -3.08
CA TRP A 336 -4.87 -3.34 -2.76
C TRP A 336 -5.51 -3.44 -1.37
N GLY A 337 -5.66 -4.63 -0.80
CA GLY A 337 -6.19 -4.83 0.56
C GLY A 337 -5.11 -4.86 1.65
N ILE A 338 -3.82 -4.83 1.29
CA ILE A 338 -2.71 -4.86 2.25
C ILE A 338 -2.64 -3.61 3.15
N PRO A 339 -2.79 -2.36 2.64
CA PRO A 339 -2.67 -1.16 3.47
C PRO A 339 -3.87 -1.00 4.42
N VAL A 340 -3.61 -0.96 5.73
CA VAL A 340 -4.63 -0.77 6.78
C VAL A 340 -4.43 0.55 7.49
N VAL A 341 -5.53 1.31 7.68
CA VAL A 341 -5.53 2.49 8.55
C VAL A 341 -6.14 2.18 9.92
N TYR A 342 -5.33 2.36 10.95
CA TYR A 342 -5.77 2.50 12.33
C TYR A 342 -5.86 4.00 12.65
N THR A 343 -6.94 4.46 13.25
CA THR A 343 -7.09 5.87 13.58
C THR A 343 -7.90 6.09 14.85
N ARG A 344 -7.62 7.20 15.51
CA ARG A 344 -8.44 7.77 16.59
C ARG A 344 -8.97 9.18 16.26
N ALA A 345 -8.60 9.73 15.11
CA ALA A 345 -9.20 10.96 14.58
C ALA A 345 -10.64 10.69 14.14
N THR A 346 -11.60 11.43 14.71
CA THR A 346 -13.04 11.17 14.52
C THR A 346 -13.51 11.39 13.09
N ASP A 347 -12.99 12.39 12.39
CA ASP A 347 -13.32 12.73 11.00
C ASP A 347 -12.25 12.29 10.00
N GLY A 348 -11.23 11.57 10.44
CA GLY A 348 -10.07 11.15 9.66
C GLY A 348 -9.10 12.27 9.28
N LYS A 349 -9.34 13.53 9.65
CA LYS A 349 -8.46 14.65 9.27
C LYS A 349 -7.27 14.75 10.22
N LEU A 350 -6.07 14.73 9.65
CA LEU A 350 -4.80 14.85 10.39
C LEU A 350 -4.22 16.26 10.31
N PHE A 351 -4.49 16.94 9.22
CA PHE A 351 -4.00 18.29 8.90
C PHE A 351 -5.19 19.19 8.57
N GLU A 352 -5.13 20.46 8.98
CA GLU A 352 -5.98 21.47 8.33
C GLU A 352 -5.43 21.73 6.93
N THR A 353 -6.32 21.98 5.95
CA THR A 353 -6.01 22.00 4.51
C THR A 353 -4.71 22.77 4.22
N PRO A 354 -3.61 22.05 3.89
CA PRO A 354 -2.29 22.66 3.81
C PRO A 354 -2.27 23.77 2.77
N THR A 355 -2.25 25.03 3.23
CA THR A 355 -2.21 26.17 2.31
C THR A 355 -0.82 26.20 1.67
N PRO A 356 -0.69 26.45 0.35
CA PRO A 356 0.60 26.73 -0.25
C PRO A 356 1.28 27.88 0.51
N PRO A 357 2.60 27.83 0.74
CA PRO A 357 3.31 28.91 1.40
C PRO A 357 3.06 30.23 0.65
N PRO A 358 2.87 31.37 1.36
CA PRO A 358 2.63 32.65 0.71
C PRO A 358 3.82 33.00 -0.19
N SER A 359 3.55 33.18 -1.48
CA SER A 359 4.60 33.49 -2.46
C SER A 359 5.31 34.80 -2.13
N GLU A 360 6.64 34.78 -2.04
CA GLU A 360 7.49 35.96 -1.75
C GLU A 360 7.54 37.02 -2.89
N SER A 361 6.52 37.11 -3.75
CA SER A 361 6.54 37.91 -4.98
C SER A 361 5.96 39.33 -4.88
N ASN A 362 5.53 39.80 -3.69
CA ASN A 362 4.92 41.12 -3.52
C ASN A 362 5.57 42.05 -2.48
N ALA A 363 6.73 41.68 -1.93
CA ALA A 363 7.47 42.52 -0.97
C ALA A 363 8.51 43.47 -1.60
N ALA A 364 8.56 43.62 -2.94
CA ALA A 364 9.62 44.41 -3.60
C ALA A 364 9.29 45.04 -4.98
N ARG A 365 8.06 45.51 -5.25
CA ARG A 365 7.80 46.40 -6.41
C ARG A 365 6.83 47.55 -6.10
N GLY A 366 7.39 48.65 -5.60
CA GLY A 366 6.72 49.94 -5.63
C GLY A 366 6.78 50.58 -7.03
N SER A 367 5.72 51.33 -7.38
CA SER A 367 5.63 52.32 -8.47
C SER A 367 5.93 51.87 -9.92
N GLY A 368 4.98 52.14 -10.83
CA GLY A 368 5.20 52.13 -12.28
C GLY A 368 4.28 51.17 -13.03
N GLY A 369 3.04 51.57 -13.27
CA GLY A 369 2.12 50.78 -14.09
C GLY A 369 2.38 50.96 -15.59
N VAL A 370 2.36 49.86 -16.33
CA VAL A 370 2.00 49.83 -17.76
C VAL A 370 1.19 48.55 -17.99
N SER A 371 -0.08 48.69 -18.38
CA SER A 371 -0.92 47.58 -18.81
C SER A 371 -0.74 47.38 -20.32
N ILE A 372 -0.20 46.24 -20.75
CA ILE A 372 -0.17 45.85 -22.17
C ILE A 372 -1.15 44.70 -22.36
N ASN A 373 -2.26 44.99 -23.03
CA ASN A 373 -3.21 44.01 -23.52
C ASN A 373 -2.70 43.49 -24.87
N ILE A 374 -2.52 42.18 -25.05
CA ILE A 374 -2.28 41.58 -26.37
C ILE A 374 -3.42 40.61 -26.67
N GLN A 375 -4.15 40.91 -27.75
CA GLN A 375 -5.25 40.08 -28.24
C GLN A 375 -4.72 38.93 -29.11
N ASN A 376 -5.49 37.84 -29.17
CA ASN A 376 -5.24 36.69 -30.06
C ASN A 376 -5.05 37.12 -31.51
N SER A 377 -4.07 36.51 -32.19
CA SER A 377 -4.03 36.39 -33.65
C SER A 377 -3.63 34.97 -34.07
N GLN A 378 -4.33 34.48 -35.08
CA GLN A 378 -4.42 33.09 -35.53
C GLN A 378 -3.09 32.38 -35.89
N LEU A 379 -3.10 31.07 -35.60
CA LEU A 379 -2.58 29.94 -36.39
C LEU A 379 -1.87 30.25 -37.72
N ASP A 380 -0.70 29.62 -37.91
CA ASP A 380 -0.39 28.96 -39.19
C ASP A 380 0.43 27.66 -38.96
N HIS A 381 0.33 26.71 -39.88
CA HIS A 381 0.97 25.39 -39.81
C HIS A 381 2.36 25.39 -40.43
N SER A 382 3.31 24.63 -39.85
CA SER A 382 4.46 24.07 -40.59
C SER A 382 5.07 22.88 -39.86
N SER A 383 5.14 21.75 -40.55
CA SER A 383 5.82 20.52 -40.11
C SER A 383 7.32 20.58 -40.39
N MET A 384 8.17 20.03 -39.51
CA MET A 384 9.54 19.65 -39.86
C MET A 384 9.86 18.23 -39.39
N THR A 385 10.46 17.46 -40.30
CA THR A 385 10.93 16.09 -40.13
C THR A 385 12.34 16.04 -39.55
N VAL A 386 12.65 15.00 -38.77
CA VAL A 386 13.99 14.71 -38.26
C VAL A 386 14.70 13.73 -39.22
N SER A 387 15.99 13.95 -39.46
CA SER A 387 16.87 13.05 -40.22
C SER A 387 18.23 12.85 -39.53
N GLU A 388 18.93 11.79 -39.91
CA GLU A 388 19.85 11.02 -39.07
C GLU A 388 21.33 11.49 -38.96
N VAL A 389 21.93 11.09 -37.83
CA VAL A 389 23.27 10.46 -37.63
C VAL A 389 24.53 11.06 -38.30
N GLY A 390 25.56 11.27 -37.46
CA GLY A 390 26.98 11.34 -37.82
C GLY A 390 27.85 10.79 -36.68
N ASN A 391 28.90 10.02 -37.00
CA ASN A 391 29.67 9.18 -36.06
C ASN A 391 31.20 9.51 -36.09
N ILE A 392 32.07 8.78 -35.37
CA ILE A 392 33.56 8.67 -35.48
C ILE A 392 34.43 9.68 -34.64
N VAL A 393 35.52 9.35 -33.89
CA VAL A 393 36.06 8.08 -33.28
C VAL A 393 37.37 8.31 -32.43
N LYS A 394 37.72 7.39 -31.50
CA LYS A 394 39.03 7.14 -30.77
C LYS A 394 39.60 8.27 -29.87
N GLY A 395 40.32 8.03 -28.75
CA GLY A 395 40.86 6.84 -28.06
C GLY A 395 41.81 7.31 -26.90
N ASN A 396 42.63 6.52 -26.16
CA ASN A 396 42.86 5.07 -26.02
C ASN A 396 43.94 4.80 -24.91
N SER A 397 43.67 4.07 -23.80
CA SER A 397 44.73 3.53 -22.90
C SER A 397 44.25 2.38 -21.97
N THR A 398 45.18 1.52 -21.55
CA THR A 398 44.98 0.10 -21.14
C THR A 398 45.12 -0.20 -19.64
N SER A 399 44.32 -1.12 -19.11
CA SER A 399 44.75 -2.23 -18.20
C SER A 399 43.60 -3.19 -17.89
N ASP A 400 43.91 -4.50 -17.83
CA ASP A 400 43.20 -5.57 -17.13
C ASP A 400 41.66 -5.65 -17.24
N VAL A 401 41.14 -5.83 -18.46
CA VAL A 401 39.73 -6.24 -18.68
C VAL A 401 39.64 -7.24 -19.84
N ASN A 402 39.77 -8.54 -19.53
CA ASN A 402 39.59 -9.61 -20.53
C ASN A 402 39.00 -10.92 -19.97
N SER A 403 38.57 -10.91 -18.70
CA SER A 403 37.71 -11.93 -18.08
C SER A 403 36.27 -11.44 -17.91
N ASP A 404 36.11 -10.13 -17.68
CA ASP A 404 34.84 -9.58 -17.18
C ASP A 404 33.90 -9.18 -18.33
N VAL A 405 34.44 -8.82 -19.50
CA VAL A 405 33.65 -8.53 -20.72
C VAL A 405 33.05 -9.81 -21.28
N ASP A 406 33.82 -10.90 -21.35
CA ASP A 406 33.33 -12.21 -21.82
C ASP A 406 32.23 -12.76 -20.89
N ASN A 407 32.35 -12.56 -19.57
CA ASN A 407 31.31 -12.90 -18.61
C ASN A 407 30.06 -11.99 -18.75
N GLU A 408 30.22 -10.68 -18.95
CA GLU A 408 29.08 -9.75 -19.10
C GLU A 408 28.32 -9.97 -20.43
N GLU A 409 28.99 -10.47 -21.47
CA GLU A 409 28.37 -10.86 -22.75
C GLU A 409 27.65 -12.22 -22.62
N LEU A 410 28.26 -13.20 -21.94
CA LEU A 410 27.64 -14.49 -21.61
C LEU A 410 26.38 -14.33 -20.73
N ASP A 411 26.43 -13.48 -19.69
CA ASP A 411 25.29 -13.19 -18.82
C ASP A 411 24.12 -12.56 -19.60
N LYS A 412 24.41 -11.71 -20.60
CA LYS A 412 23.39 -11.13 -21.49
C LYS A 412 22.77 -12.18 -22.41
N GLU A 413 23.56 -13.12 -22.93
CA GLU A 413 23.06 -14.21 -23.78
C GLU A 413 22.19 -15.19 -22.97
N ILE A 414 22.62 -15.56 -21.77
CA ILE A 414 21.84 -16.33 -20.79
C ILE A 414 20.53 -15.62 -20.43
N ALA A 415 20.56 -14.30 -20.21
CA ALA A 415 19.35 -13.50 -19.92
C ALA A 415 18.40 -13.42 -21.12
N ALA A 416 18.93 -13.31 -22.34
CA ALA A 416 18.16 -13.32 -23.58
C ALA A 416 17.45 -14.67 -23.79
N LEU A 417 18.17 -15.79 -23.63
CA LEU A 417 17.60 -17.15 -23.73
C LEU A 417 16.50 -17.39 -22.68
N LYS A 418 16.75 -17.03 -21.41
CA LYS A 418 15.73 -17.07 -20.33
C LYS A 418 14.47 -16.28 -20.71
N THR A 419 14.64 -15.11 -21.34
CA THR A 419 13.53 -14.26 -21.81
C THR A 419 12.77 -14.90 -22.97
N GLN A 420 13.46 -15.46 -23.98
CA GLN A 420 12.81 -16.16 -25.09
C GLN A 420 12.01 -17.39 -24.62
N ILE A 421 12.57 -18.19 -23.72
CA ILE A 421 11.90 -19.35 -23.10
C ILE A 421 10.63 -18.89 -22.35
N SER A 422 10.69 -17.79 -21.62
CA SER A 422 9.54 -17.22 -20.90
C SER A 422 8.41 -16.81 -21.86
N LEU A 423 8.75 -16.09 -22.93
CA LEU A 423 7.78 -15.65 -23.94
C LEU A 423 7.15 -16.83 -24.69
N LYS A 424 7.95 -17.82 -25.13
CA LYS A 424 7.43 -19.03 -25.79
C LYS A 424 6.53 -19.85 -24.87
N LYS A 425 6.89 -20.01 -23.58
CA LYS A 425 6.02 -20.65 -22.56
C LYS A 425 4.69 -19.92 -22.35
N ARG A 426 4.70 -18.58 -22.37
CA ARG A 426 3.46 -17.78 -22.26
C ARG A 426 2.55 -18.01 -23.46
N ARG A 427 3.11 -18.07 -24.69
CA ARG A 427 2.35 -18.41 -25.91
C ARG A 427 1.83 -19.85 -25.90
N LEU A 428 2.66 -20.81 -25.48
CA LEU A 428 2.28 -22.22 -25.35
C LEU A 428 1.07 -22.39 -24.42
N ARG A 429 1.10 -21.78 -23.23
CA ARG A 429 -0.04 -21.79 -22.29
C ARG A 429 -1.30 -21.17 -22.88
N ALA A 430 -1.19 -20.09 -23.64
CA ALA A 430 -2.35 -19.47 -24.30
C ALA A 430 -3.00 -20.41 -25.33
N LEU A 431 -2.19 -21.12 -26.13
CA LEU A 431 -2.68 -22.10 -27.10
C LEU A 431 -3.22 -23.37 -26.44
N GLN A 432 -2.59 -23.87 -25.37
CA GLN A 432 -3.09 -25.00 -24.57
C GLN A 432 -4.43 -24.65 -23.89
N ASN A 433 -4.61 -23.42 -23.39
CA ASN A 433 -5.90 -22.95 -22.88
C ASN A 433 -6.95 -22.88 -24.00
N GLN A 434 -6.56 -22.42 -25.20
CA GLN A 434 -7.45 -22.41 -26.37
C GLN A 434 -7.88 -23.85 -26.75
N GLN A 435 -6.95 -24.81 -26.72
CA GLN A 435 -7.25 -26.23 -26.92
C GLN A 435 -8.18 -26.78 -25.83
N ALA A 436 -7.98 -26.41 -24.56
CA ALA A 436 -8.84 -26.84 -23.46
C ALA A 436 -10.29 -26.30 -23.58
N ILE A 437 -10.46 -25.08 -24.09
CA ILE A 437 -11.77 -24.45 -24.31
C ILE A 437 -12.52 -25.10 -25.48
N TYR A 438 -11.87 -25.34 -26.62
CA TYR A 438 -12.52 -25.85 -27.82
C TYR A 438 -12.50 -27.39 -27.94
N GLY A 439 -11.67 -28.08 -27.15
CA GLY A 439 -11.62 -29.54 -27.07
C GLY A 439 -11.44 -30.20 -28.43
N ILE A 440 -12.38 -31.07 -28.81
CA ILE A 440 -12.38 -31.81 -30.09
C ILE A 440 -12.58 -30.86 -31.30
N SER A 441 -13.08 -29.65 -31.09
CA SER A 441 -13.29 -28.62 -32.13
C SER A 441 -12.11 -27.63 -32.25
N THR A 442 -10.98 -27.92 -31.62
CA THR A 442 -9.75 -27.11 -31.75
C THR A 442 -9.22 -27.16 -33.18
N ASP A 443 -8.85 -26.01 -33.74
CA ASP A 443 -8.26 -25.93 -35.08
C ASP A 443 -6.92 -26.72 -35.15
N PRO A 444 -6.71 -27.60 -36.14
CA PRO A 444 -5.48 -28.39 -36.26
C PRO A 444 -4.19 -27.55 -36.30
N SER A 445 -4.25 -26.31 -36.78
CA SER A 445 -3.10 -25.38 -36.78
C SER A 445 -2.68 -24.93 -35.38
N ILE A 446 -3.56 -24.99 -34.39
CA ILE A 446 -3.24 -24.74 -32.97
C ILE A 446 -2.48 -25.92 -32.39
N LEU A 447 -2.89 -27.15 -32.71
CA LEU A 447 -2.23 -28.37 -32.25
C LEU A 447 -0.78 -28.46 -32.77
N ILE A 448 -0.56 -28.13 -34.04
CA ILE A 448 0.78 -28.06 -34.64
C ILE A 448 1.62 -26.98 -33.95
N GLN A 449 1.07 -25.77 -33.72
CA GLN A 449 1.79 -24.71 -33.01
C GLN A 449 2.14 -25.06 -31.56
N ILE A 450 1.34 -25.87 -30.88
CA ILE A 450 1.66 -26.40 -29.54
C ILE A 450 2.88 -27.33 -29.62
N GLU A 451 2.86 -28.31 -30.53
CA GLU A 451 3.95 -29.28 -30.70
C GLU A 451 5.27 -28.60 -31.12
N ASP A 452 5.20 -27.62 -32.01
CA ASP A 452 6.37 -26.84 -32.46
C ASP A 452 6.95 -25.99 -31.32
N LEU A 453 6.11 -25.27 -30.56
CA LEU A 453 6.56 -24.49 -29.41
C LEU A 453 7.16 -25.36 -28.29
N GLU A 454 6.63 -26.57 -28.07
CA GLU A 454 7.20 -27.51 -27.10
C GLU A 454 8.62 -27.94 -27.51
N LYS A 455 8.85 -28.26 -28.80
CA LYS A 455 10.19 -28.57 -29.33
C LYS A 455 11.15 -27.38 -29.22
N GLU A 456 10.72 -26.19 -29.63
CA GLU A 456 11.54 -24.96 -29.52
C GLU A 456 11.92 -24.65 -28.06
N ILE A 457 11.02 -24.85 -27.10
CA ILE A 457 11.30 -24.64 -25.66
C ILE A 457 12.28 -25.68 -25.11
N ILE A 458 12.28 -26.91 -25.64
CA ILE A 458 13.27 -27.94 -25.28
C ILE A 458 14.65 -27.54 -25.83
N GLN A 459 14.74 -27.19 -27.11
CA GLN A 459 16.01 -26.82 -27.74
C GLN A 459 16.66 -25.60 -27.07
N LEU A 460 15.89 -24.55 -26.78
CA LEU A 460 16.39 -23.36 -26.06
C LEU A 460 16.83 -23.68 -24.61
N ARG A 461 16.29 -24.74 -24.00
CA ARG A 461 16.71 -25.17 -22.65
C ARG A 461 18.01 -25.96 -22.69
N GLU A 462 18.24 -26.74 -23.74
CA GLU A 462 19.51 -27.44 -23.97
C GLU A 462 20.61 -26.41 -24.22
N GLU A 463 20.38 -25.44 -25.11
CA GLU A 463 21.29 -24.31 -25.38
C GLU A 463 21.57 -23.46 -24.12
N LEU A 464 20.55 -23.19 -23.29
CA LEU A 464 20.73 -22.52 -22.00
C LEU A 464 21.54 -23.35 -21.00
N CYS A 465 21.41 -24.68 -21.00
CA CYS A 465 22.20 -25.56 -20.15
C CYS A 465 23.66 -25.61 -20.60
N ASP A 466 23.92 -25.70 -21.91
CA ASP A 466 25.27 -25.72 -22.48
C ASP A 466 26.04 -24.41 -22.23
N LEU A 467 25.34 -23.27 -22.16
CA LEU A 467 25.91 -21.96 -21.77
C LEU A 467 26.00 -21.74 -20.25
N SER A 468 25.39 -22.61 -19.43
CA SER A 468 25.39 -22.50 -17.96
C SER A 468 26.26 -23.56 -17.27
N ALA A 469 27.08 -24.29 -18.03
CA ALA A 469 27.89 -25.45 -17.59
C ALA A 469 29.40 -25.17 -17.64
#